data_AF-A0A940D563-F1
#
_entry.id   AF-A0A940D563-F1
#
_cell.length_a   1.000
_cell.length_b   1.000
_cell.length_c   1.000
_cell.angle_alpha   90.00
_cell.angle_beta   90.00
_cell.angle_gamma   90.00
#
_symmetry.space_group_name_H-M   'P 1'
#
loop_
_entity.id
_entity.type
_entity.pdbx_description
1 polymer ?
#
loop_
_entity_poly.entity_id
_entity_poly.type
_entity_poly.pdbx_seq_one_letter_code
_entity_poly.pdbx_strand_id
1 'polypeptide(L)'
;MNFLFYESGRRTYYTGRANGKNENIGWHVKGKMGGLWIDNTRLISSITLLKGSEVLVSDKFVNNIYHKSLIFGETQLEFAAHPNEPAFSVQLSNYQPEHVLKICVDPSATWLKHESFNPVLKIKRKRTDAVVTISLNAKRKFVLHTNTSLIGIRDREIIITPSSNPLTCVICDHGIGFSFDEIVNAKNSFYSRYLPQYRKDITFWVQLNALDLYFARESGEGYAAGLPEFPWWFGIDSVYTGLGLLHTPQIELVKASIENLAKHGNGVAPHEVTLTGHVYAKARTNEIPAFAYLVTRYVSLTDELYLMELVDRAFEKLFNILNDDGYPVGEGVVEVPGTSNFAMLDTASWFYALMLELNDTGLINHLRYSAQAKVLLEKLQGNFPNIWNNGELFYDAVSGEKRLFEGHFIQIYPLTFGLVPKELGKKVIKRMKKEGFFTEKGMIHSLPLNIFEAGEYGPTDKNSIVWSLPTILALKAAKNYEDVELEIKMVEALNSALKRGMPGSIPEILPEGGCIVQAWNAFLADVLR
;
A
#
# COMPACT_ATOMS: atom_id res chain seq x y z
N MET A 1 16.43 11.78 15.39
CA MET A 1 15.75 10.70 14.61
C MET A 1 15.74 11.10 13.14
N ASN A 2 16.03 10.18 12.22
CA ASN A 2 16.06 10.44 10.78
C ASN A 2 15.22 9.41 10.01
N PHE A 3 13.96 9.23 10.41
CA PHE A 3 13.01 8.38 9.70
C PHE A 3 11.81 9.21 9.22
N LEU A 4 11.03 8.63 8.31
CA LEU A 4 9.79 9.20 7.78
C LEU A 4 8.57 8.63 8.53
N PHE A 5 7.59 9.49 8.81
CA PHE A 5 6.30 9.08 9.34
C PHE A 5 5.16 9.56 8.45
N TYR A 6 3.99 8.93 8.59
CA TYR A 6 2.77 9.37 7.93
C TYR A 6 1.63 9.59 8.94
N GLU A 7 0.66 10.39 8.52
CA GLU A 7 -0.66 10.51 9.13
C GLU A 7 -1.69 10.65 8.01
N SER A 8 -2.73 9.83 8.02
CA SER A 8 -3.68 9.75 6.91
C SER A 8 -5.12 9.59 7.36
N GLY A 9 -6.00 10.06 6.49
CA GLY A 9 -7.42 9.76 6.44
C GLY A 9 -7.80 9.52 4.99
N ARG A 10 -9.09 9.25 4.72
CA ARG A 10 -9.49 8.80 3.38
C ARG A 10 -9.28 9.85 2.30
N ARG A 11 -9.35 11.15 2.64
CA ARG A 11 -9.23 12.28 1.70
C ARG A 11 -7.97 13.13 1.88
N THR A 12 -7.14 12.83 2.87
CA THR A 12 -5.94 13.62 3.18
C THR A 12 -4.85 12.74 3.75
N TYR A 13 -3.60 13.00 3.39
CA TYR A 13 -2.47 12.30 3.99
C TYR A 13 -1.24 13.21 4.04
N TYR A 14 -0.42 13.00 5.07
CA TYR A 14 0.84 13.67 5.27
C TYR A 14 1.94 12.64 5.35
N THR A 15 3.08 12.93 4.71
CA THR A 15 4.33 12.21 4.96
C THR A 15 5.44 13.19 5.27
N GLY A 16 6.18 12.98 6.35
CA GLY A 16 7.25 13.91 6.72
C GLY A 16 8.33 13.35 7.63
N ARG A 17 9.32 14.20 7.90
CA ARG A 17 10.47 13.90 8.77
C ARG A 17 10.26 14.45 10.18
N ALA A 18 11.02 13.93 11.13
CA ALA A 18 11.08 14.41 12.52
C ALA A 18 11.45 15.90 12.68
N ASN A 19 12.04 16.52 11.66
CA ASN A 19 12.38 17.94 11.61
C ASN A 19 11.43 18.77 10.72
N GLY A 20 10.39 18.14 10.17
CA GLY A 20 9.39 18.79 9.30
C GLY A 20 9.87 19.20 7.90
N LYS A 21 11.16 19.04 7.59
CA LYS A 21 11.74 19.34 6.27
C LYS A 21 11.51 18.15 5.34
N ASN A 22 10.59 18.28 4.40
CA ASN A 22 10.08 17.17 3.60
C ASN A 22 10.49 17.26 2.12
N GLU A 23 11.40 18.17 1.79
CA GLU A 23 11.98 18.26 0.46
C GLU A 23 12.73 16.96 0.11
N ASN A 24 12.81 16.60 -1.17
CA ASN A 24 13.53 15.43 -1.65
C ASN A 24 12.98 14.09 -1.11
N ILE A 25 11.70 14.04 -0.69
CA ILE A 25 11.00 12.78 -0.40
C ILE A 25 10.38 12.26 -1.69
N GLY A 26 10.68 11.00 -1.98
CA GLY A 26 10.16 10.19 -3.07
C GLY A 26 10.62 10.52 -4.48
N TRP A 27 10.40 9.56 -5.35
CA TRP A 27 10.97 9.54 -6.71
C TRP A 27 9.89 9.61 -7.78
N HIS A 28 8.68 9.09 -7.53
CA HIS A 28 7.57 9.11 -8.49
C HIS A 28 7.26 10.56 -8.95
N VAL A 29 7.27 11.50 -8.01
CA VAL A 29 7.48 12.91 -8.29
C VAL A 29 8.74 13.32 -7.58
N LYS A 30 9.84 13.37 -8.32
CA LYS A 30 11.18 13.60 -7.77
C LYS A 30 11.20 14.72 -6.73
N GLY A 31 11.36 14.31 -5.48
CA GLY A 31 11.47 15.15 -4.30
C GLY A 31 10.20 15.86 -3.81
N LYS A 32 9.03 15.49 -4.34
CA LYS A 32 7.74 16.12 -4.04
C LYS A 32 6.67 15.14 -3.54
N MET A 33 7.03 13.94 -3.10
CA MET A 33 6.05 13.01 -2.52
C MET A 33 5.75 13.31 -1.04
N GLY A 34 6.70 13.94 -0.32
CA GLY A 34 6.51 14.40 1.05
C GLY A 34 5.69 15.69 1.16
N GLY A 35 5.08 15.89 2.33
CA GLY A 35 4.19 17.01 2.64
C GLY A 35 2.73 16.59 2.84
N LEU A 36 1.84 17.59 2.95
CA LEU A 36 0.39 17.38 3.08
C LEU A 36 -0.28 17.35 1.72
N TRP A 37 -1.03 16.28 1.48
CA TRP A 37 -1.91 16.08 0.36
C TRP A 37 -3.36 16.15 0.81
N ILE A 38 -4.15 16.99 0.15
CA ILE A 38 -5.60 17.05 0.31
C ILE A 38 -6.22 16.71 -1.04
N ASP A 39 -7.05 15.67 -1.04
CA ASP A 39 -7.53 14.96 -2.22
C ASP A 39 -6.38 14.62 -3.20
N ASN A 40 -6.39 15.26 -4.37
CA ASN A 40 -5.46 15.02 -5.47
C ASN A 40 -4.40 16.12 -5.60
N THR A 41 -4.25 16.96 -4.57
CA THR A 41 -3.36 18.12 -4.56
C THR A 41 -2.39 18.03 -3.39
N ARG A 42 -1.09 17.99 -3.67
CA ARG A 42 -0.10 18.32 -2.65
C ARG A 42 -0.18 19.80 -2.38
N LEU A 43 -0.45 20.21 -1.15
CA LEU A 43 -0.67 21.61 -0.78
C LEU A 43 0.52 22.20 -0.01
N ILE A 44 1.02 21.46 0.97
CA ILE A 44 2.07 21.92 1.89
C ILE A 44 3.28 21.03 1.68
N SER A 45 4.47 21.61 1.50
CA SER A 45 5.71 20.84 1.49
C SER A 45 6.16 20.52 2.91
N SER A 46 6.30 21.53 3.77
CA SER A 46 6.90 21.37 5.11
C SER A 46 6.08 22.02 6.21
N ILE A 47 6.13 21.38 7.38
CA ILE A 47 5.55 21.86 8.65
C ILE A 47 6.66 21.75 9.69
N THR A 48 7.29 22.87 10.03
CA THR A 48 8.49 22.92 10.87
C THR A 48 8.23 23.72 12.14
N LEU A 49 8.76 23.24 13.27
CA LEU A 49 8.83 24.01 14.52
C LEU A 49 10.16 24.77 14.57
N LEU A 50 10.11 26.06 14.83
CA LEU A 50 11.28 26.95 14.87
C LEU A 50 11.54 27.46 16.28
N LYS A 51 12.82 27.69 16.60
CA LYS A 51 13.28 28.54 17.71
C LYS A 51 14.21 29.60 17.13
N GLY A 52 13.74 30.85 17.06
CA GLY A 52 14.42 31.88 16.27
C GLY A 52 14.49 31.49 14.78
N SER A 53 15.69 31.35 14.23
CA SER A 53 15.92 30.89 12.85
C SER A 53 16.21 29.38 12.73
N GLU A 54 16.35 28.68 13.85
CA GLU A 54 16.70 27.26 13.87
C GLU A 54 15.45 26.38 13.70
N VAL A 55 15.55 25.34 12.87
CA VAL A 55 14.51 24.29 12.74
C VAL A 55 14.79 23.22 13.78
N LEU A 56 13.85 23.01 14.70
CA LEU A 56 13.97 22.01 15.75
C LEU A 56 13.80 20.60 15.17
N VAL A 57 14.46 19.64 15.82
CA VAL A 57 14.35 18.21 15.55
C VAL A 57 13.76 17.53 16.77
N SER A 58 12.73 16.71 16.59
CA SER A 58 12.09 16.05 17.73
C SER A 58 13.03 15.07 18.42
N ASP A 59 12.92 14.96 19.75
CA ASP A 59 13.59 13.99 20.62
C ASP A 59 12.91 12.64 20.60
N LYS A 60 11.57 12.64 20.45
CA LYS A 60 10.75 11.43 20.44
C LYS A 60 9.59 11.55 19.46
N PHE A 61 9.24 10.41 18.85
CA PHE A 61 8.02 10.23 18.08
C PHE A 61 7.09 9.27 18.80
N VAL A 62 5.79 9.56 18.75
CA VAL A 62 4.74 8.70 19.28
C VAL A 62 3.76 8.37 18.16
N ASN A 63 3.66 7.09 17.82
CA ASN A 63 2.62 6.59 16.92
C ASN A 63 1.36 6.26 17.72
N ASN A 64 0.42 7.21 17.78
CA ASN A 64 -0.93 6.93 18.26
C ASN A 64 -1.79 6.44 17.07
N ILE A 65 -2.81 5.63 17.37
CA ILE A 65 -3.75 5.10 16.37
C ILE A 65 -4.48 6.24 15.65
N TYR A 66 -4.78 7.33 16.36
CA TYR A 66 -5.66 8.41 15.86
C TYR A 66 -4.92 9.71 15.51
N HIS A 67 -3.65 9.84 15.90
CA HIS A 67 -2.81 11.01 15.59
C HIS A 67 -1.33 10.63 15.67
N LYS A 68 -0.44 11.52 15.27
CA LYS A 68 1.02 11.34 15.43
C LYS A 68 1.58 12.50 16.22
N SER A 69 2.55 12.23 17.10
CA SER A 69 3.14 13.28 17.94
C SER A 69 4.66 13.30 17.79
N LEU A 70 5.21 14.50 17.58
CA LEU A 70 6.62 14.83 17.66
C LEU A 70 6.86 15.60 18.96
N ILE A 71 7.81 15.16 19.77
CA ILE A 71 8.10 15.71 21.10
C ILE A 71 9.46 16.41 21.07
N PHE A 72 9.53 17.64 21.57
CA PHE A 72 10.70 18.53 21.64
C PHE A 72 10.83 19.04 23.09
N GLY A 73 11.53 18.28 23.94
CA GLY A 73 11.50 18.47 25.39
C GLY A 73 10.08 18.35 25.93
N GLU A 74 9.52 19.45 26.43
CA GLU A 74 8.13 19.52 26.91
C GLU A 74 7.12 19.83 25.80
N THR A 75 7.58 20.40 24.69
CA THR A 75 6.72 20.81 23.57
C THR A 75 6.28 19.61 22.74
N GLN A 76 5.01 19.59 22.37
CA GLN A 76 4.41 18.53 21.56
C GLN A 76 3.79 19.12 20.31
N LEU A 77 4.15 18.56 19.15
CA LEU A 77 3.57 18.89 17.85
C LEU A 77 2.84 17.66 17.31
N GLU A 78 1.53 17.78 17.18
CA GLU A 78 0.62 16.67 16.89
C GLU A 78 -0.09 16.85 15.55
N PHE A 79 -0.33 15.75 14.87
CA PHE A 79 -0.88 15.70 13.52
C PHE A 79 -2.07 14.74 13.49
N ALA A 80 -3.20 15.20 12.97
CA ALA A 80 -4.40 14.37 12.82
C ALA A 80 -5.09 14.63 11.48
N ALA A 81 -5.39 13.56 10.74
CA ALA A 81 -6.15 13.62 9.50
C ALA A 81 -7.61 13.19 9.75
N HIS A 82 -8.57 13.96 9.24
CA HIS A 82 -9.98 13.59 9.37
C HIS A 82 -10.27 12.31 8.56
N PRO A 83 -11.01 11.33 9.11
CA PRO A 83 -11.22 10.05 8.44
C PRO A 83 -12.01 10.19 7.14
N ASN A 84 -12.92 11.17 7.03
CA ASN A 84 -13.83 11.29 5.88
C ASN A 84 -13.80 12.66 5.18
N GLU A 85 -13.16 13.66 5.79
CA GLU A 85 -13.21 15.05 5.31
C GLU A 85 -11.81 15.43 4.83
N PRO A 86 -11.70 16.32 3.84
CA PRO A 86 -10.44 16.82 3.31
C PRO A 86 -9.83 17.83 4.30
N ALA A 87 -9.61 17.41 5.55
CA ALA A 87 -9.20 18.24 6.67
C ALA A 87 -8.04 17.61 7.45
N PHE A 88 -7.05 18.42 7.77
CA PHE A 88 -5.85 18.03 8.50
C PHE A 88 -5.53 19.06 9.58
N SER A 89 -5.32 18.61 10.81
CA SER A 89 -5.02 19.46 11.94
C SER A 89 -3.59 19.26 12.45
N VAL A 90 -2.97 20.37 12.81
CA VAL A 90 -1.69 20.46 13.48
C VAL A 90 -1.92 21.16 14.81
N GLN A 91 -1.56 20.51 15.91
CA GLN A 91 -1.68 21.06 17.26
C GLN A 91 -0.30 21.20 17.90
N LEU A 92 -0.02 22.35 18.50
CA LEU A 92 1.21 22.63 19.22
C LEU A 92 0.88 22.93 20.68
N SER A 93 1.32 22.05 21.58
CA SER A 93 1.03 22.08 23.01
C SER A 93 2.31 22.24 23.81
N ASN A 94 2.23 22.88 24.97
CA ASN A 94 3.36 23.05 25.91
C ASN A 94 4.60 23.67 25.23
N TYR A 95 4.36 24.63 24.35
CA TYR A 95 5.42 25.32 23.60
C TYR A 95 6.20 26.27 24.51
N GLN A 96 7.49 26.45 24.20
CA GLN A 96 8.32 27.49 24.82
C GLN A 96 8.03 28.85 24.18
N PRO A 97 8.20 29.99 24.87
CA PRO A 97 7.84 31.31 24.36
C PRO A 97 8.45 31.70 23.00
N GLU A 98 9.62 31.16 22.67
CA GLU A 98 10.33 31.41 21.40
C GLU A 98 9.90 30.49 20.25
N HIS A 99 9.02 29.52 20.51
CA HIS A 99 8.59 28.55 19.51
C HIS A 99 7.63 29.16 18.51
N VAL A 100 7.88 28.90 17.23
CA VAL A 100 7.05 29.38 16.12
C VAL A 100 6.77 28.23 15.17
N LEU A 101 5.52 28.07 14.74
CA LEU A 101 5.15 27.09 13.73
C LEU A 101 5.29 27.73 12.34
N LYS A 102 6.03 27.07 11.45
CA LYS A 102 6.14 27.47 10.05
C LYS A 102 5.55 26.41 9.13
N ILE A 103 4.70 26.85 8.20
CA ILE A 103 4.05 26.02 7.19
C ILE A 103 4.41 26.57 5.81
N CYS A 104 4.97 25.73 4.94
CA CYS A 104 5.39 26.12 3.59
C CYS A 104 4.40 25.60 2.52
N VAL A 105 3.78 26.52 1.79
CA VAL A 105 2.83 26.20 0.71
C VAL A 105 3.58 25.99 -0.60
N ASP A 106 3.70 24.75 -1.06
CA ASP A 106 4.39 24.41 -2.33
C ASP A 106 3.57 23.40 -3.12
N PRO A 107 2.53 23.88 -3.81
CA PRO A 107 1.51 23.02 -4.36
C PRO A 107 2.02 22.26 -5.59
N SER A 108 1.61 20.99 -5.75
CA SER A 108 1.92 20.16 -6.92
C SER A 108 0.65 19.57 -7.53
N ALA A 109 0.49 19.75 -8.85
CA ALA A 109 -0.65 19.27 -9.63
C ALA A 109 -0.42 17.88 -10.24
N THR A 110 0.44 17.06 -9.62
CA THR A 110 1.01 15.85 -10.25
C THR A 110 -0.03 14.98 -10.96
N TRP A 111 -1.16 14.71 -10.29
CA TRP A 111 -2.19 13.81 -10.80
C TRP A 111 -3.25 14.52 -11.65
N LEU A 112 -3.20 15.85 -11.70
CA LEU A 112 -4.20 16.73 -12.28
C LEU A 112 -3.66 17.28 -13.59
N LYS A 113 -3.74 16.45 -14.63
CA LYS A 113 -3.30 16.81 -15.99
C LYS A 113 -3.91 18.16 -16.37
N HIS A 114 -3.08 19.05 -16.91
CA HIS A 114 -3.45 20.38 -17.40
C HIS A 114 -3.81 21.44 -16.34
N GLU A 115 -3.65 21.15 -15.04
CA GLU A 115 -3.74 22.19 -14.01
C GLU A 115 -2.36 22.82 -13.74
N SER A 116 -2.30 24.15 -13.74
CA SER A 116 -1.15 24.92 -13.26
C SER A 116 -1.52 25.63 -11.97
N PHE A 117 -0.62 25.63 -10.98
CA PHE A 117 -0.86 26.28 -9.69
C PHE A 117 -0.01 27.54 -9.55
N ASN A 118 -0.68 28.64 -9.20
CA ASN A 118 -0.04 29.89 -8.81
C ASN A 118 -0.61 30.31 -7.44
N PRO A 119 -0.02 29.84 -6.32
CA PRO A 119 -0.59 30.04 -5.00
C PRO A 119 -0.63 31.51 -4.62
N VAL A 120 -1.83 32.01 -4.32
CA VAL A 120 -2.08 33.33 -3.74
C VAL A 120 -2.64 33.15 -2.35
N LEU A 121 -1.92 33.66 -1.35
CA LEU A 121 -2.31 33.56 0.05
C LEU A 121 -2.86 34.90 0.56
N LYS A 122 -4.00 34.86 1.27
CA LYS A 122 -4.63 36.04 1.87
C LYS A 122 -4.99 35.76 3.33
N ILE A 123 -4.52 36.60 4.25
CA ILE A 123 -4.83 36.50 5.68
C ILE A 123 -6.01 37.40 6.03
N LYS A 124 -6.98 36.85 6.75
CA LYS A 124 -7.98 37.61 7.50
C LYS A 124 -7.77 37.35 8.99
N ARG A 125 -7.39 38.39 9.74
CA ARG A 125 -7.22 38.31 11.20
C ARG A 125 -8.52 38.76 11.88
N LYS A 126 -8.87 38.09 12.96
CA LYS A 126 -9.82 38.59 13.97
C LYS A 126 -9.05 38.84 15.27
N ARG A 127 -9.79 39.11 16.34
CA ARG A 127 -9.22 39.43 17.65
C ARG A 127 -8.33 38.30 18.19
N THR A 128 -8.82 37.07 18.14
CA THR A 128 -8.17 35.89 18.75
C THR A 128 -7.86 34.80 17.74
N ASP A 129 -8.32 34.91 16.49
CA ASP A 129 -8.15 33.90 15.46
C ASP A 129 -7.68 34.53 14.15
N ALA A 130 -7.23 33.68 13.22
CA ALA A 130 -6.99 34.09 11.85
C ALA A 130 -7.32 32.98 10.86
N VAL A 131 -7.61 33.38 9.63
CA VAL A 131 -7.85 32.47 8.51
C VAL A 131 -6.94 32.88 7.36
N VAL A 132 -6.17 31.94 6.83
CA VAL A 132 -5.42 32.10 5.58
C VAL A 132 -6.17 31.39 4.47
N THR A 133 -6.64 32.14 3.49
CA THR A 133 -7.13 31.59 2.23
C THR A 133 -5.94 31.30 1.32
N ILE A 134 -5.83 30.08 0.79
CA ILE A 134 -4.81 29.64 -0.15
C ILE A 134 -5.50 29.33 -1.48
N SER A 135 -5.40 30.22 -2.46
CA SER A 135 -6.00 30.02 -3.80
C SER A 135 -4.93 29.53 -4.76
N LEU A 136 -5.09 28.34 -5.34
CA LEU A 136 -4.11 27.78 -6.29
C LEU A 136 -4.45 28.13 -7.74
N ASN A 137 -5.74 28.14 -8.06
CA ASN A 137 -6.33 28.54 -9.34
C ASN A 137 -7.84 28.81 -9.14
N ALA A 138 -8.61 28.94 -10.22
CA ALA A 138 -10.05 29.20 -10.16
C ALA A 138 -10.88 28.05 -9.55
N LYS A 139 -10.37 26.81 -9.58
CA LYS A 139 -11.07 25.60 -9.13
C LYS A 139 -10.66 25.19 -7.71
N ARG A 140 -9.43 25.50 -7.30
CA ARG A 140 -8.82 24.99 -6.07
C ARG A 140 -8.50 26.10 -5.10
N LYS A 141 -9.18 26.05 -3.97
CA LYS A 141 -9.01 26.96 -2.85
C LYS A 141 -9.05 26.15 -1.57
N PHE A 142 -8.13 26.48 -0.67
CA PHE A 142 -8.02 25.88 0.66
C PHE A 142 -8.04 26.99 1.69
N VAL A 143 -8.28 26.61 2.94
CA VAL A 143 -8.24 27.51 4.09
C VAL A 143 -7.41 26.89 5.21
N LEU A 144 -6.61 27.72 5.87
CA LEU A 144 -5.95 27.40 7.13
C LEU A 144 -6.60 28.25 8.22
N HIS A 145 -7.26 27.61 9.17
CA HIS A 145 -7.82 28.22 10.37
C HIS A 145 -6.81 28.11 11.51
N THR A 146 -6.63 29.18 12.28
CA THR A 146 -5.79 29.15 13.48
C THR A 146 -6.44 29.91 14.63
N ASN A 147 -6.22 29.44 15.86
CA ASN A 147 -6.70 30.06 17.10
C ASN A 147 -5.73 31.11 17.69
N THR A 148 -4.88 31.70 16.83
CA THR A 148 -4.08 32.90 17.13
C THR A 148 -4.25 33.92 16.02
N SER A 149 -4.21 35.21 16.37
CA SER A 149 -4.14 36.30 15.39
C SER A 149 -2.68 36.66 15.02
N LEU A 150 -1.70 36.11 15.74
CA LEU A 150 -0.26 36.33 15.54
C LEU A 150 0.28 35.45 14.41
N ILE A 151 -0.11 35.82 13.19
CA ILE A 151 0.25 35.11 11.96
C ILE A 151 0.86 36.09 10.96
N GLY A 152 1.84 35.64 10.18
CA GLY A 152 2.44 36.37 9.08
C GLY A 152 2.54 35.51 7.82
N ILE A 153 2.55 36.15 6.65
CA ILE A 153 2.91 35.51 5.39
C ILE A 153 4.14 36.20 4.84
N ARG A 154 5.12 35.41 4.42
CA ARG A 154 6.25 35.86 3.62
C ARG A 154 6.37 34.91 2.43
N ASP A 155 6.14 35.42 1.23
CA ASP A 155 6.09 34.64 0.00
C ASP A 155 5.11 33.45 0.10
N ARG A 156 5.64 32.24 0.26
CA ARG A 156 4.89 30.98 0.40
C ARG A 156 4.94 30.39 1.81
N GLU A 157 5.57 31.10 2.75
CA GLU A 157 5.70 30.68 4.14
C GLU A 157 4.64 31.36 5.01
N ILE A 158 3.92 30.54 5.77
CA ILE A 158 2.98 30.98 6.81
C ILE A 158 3.69 30.79 8.15
N ILE A 159 3.90 31.90 8.87
CA ILE A 159 4.59 31.93 10.16
C ILE A 159 3.55 32.19 11.25
N ILE A 160 3.42 31.29 12.22
CA ILE A 160 2.37 31.30 13.22
C ILE A 160 3.00 31.29 14.61
N THR A 161 2.82 32.39 15.34
CA THR A 161 3.28 32.51 16.73
C THR A 161 2.15 32.08 17.66
N PRO A 162 2.37 31.08 18.52
CA PRO A 162 1.35 30.59 19.43
C PRO A 162 0.99 31.66 20.47
N SER A 163 -0.31 31.89 20.68
CA SER A 163 -0.85 32.76 21.74
C SER A 163 -1.90 32.06 22.60
N SER A 164 -2.09 30.77 22.39
CA SER A 164 -3.03 29.87 23.07
C SER A 164 -2.33 28.54 23.28
N ASN A 165 -2.62 27.85 24.39
CA ASN A 165 -2.15 26.50 24.65
C ASN A 165 -3.36 25.56 24.77
N PRO A 166 -3.63 24.70 23.78
CA PRO A 166 -2.82 24.47 22.57
C PRO A 166 -2.98 25.55 21.48
N LEU A 167 -1.95 25.74 20.65
CA LEU A 167 -2.09 26.35 19.33
C LEU A 167 -2.66 25.28 18.39
N THR A 168 -3.71 25.59 17.66
CA THR A 168 -4.33 24.68 16.68
C THR A 168 -4.36 25.34 15.31
N CYS A 169 -3.95 24.60 14.28
CA CYS A 169 -4.00 24.98 12.89
C CYS A 169 -4.72 23.89 12.09
N VAL A 170 -5.84 24.21 11.44
CA VAL A 170 -6.62 23.25 10.66
C VAL A 170 -6.65 23.68 9.20
N ILE A 171 -6.20 22.80 8.32
CA ILE A 171 -6.13 23.01 6.87
C ILE A 171 -7.22 22.16 6.21
N CYS A 172 -8.09 22.78 5.41
CA CYS A 172 -9.16 22.09 4.69
C CYS A 172 -9.48 22.75 3.33
N ASP A 173 -10.24 22.07 2.48
CA ASP A 173 -10.67 22.60 1.17
C ASP A 173 -11.95 23.48 1.23
N HIS A 174 -12.60 23.55 2.40
CA HIS A 174 -13.87 24.24 2.61
C HIS A 174 -13.86 25.14 3.85
N GLY A 175 -14.81 26.07 3.98
CA GLY A 175 -14.80 27.10 5.03
C GLY A 175 -15.15 26.66 6.46
N ILE A 176 -15.46 25.38 6.71
CA ILE A 176 -15.78 24.84 8.04
C ILE A 176 -14.47 24.41 8.73
N GLY A 177 -14.20 25.00 9.89
CA GLY A 177 -13.08 24.62 10.74
C GLY A 177 -13.47 23.49 11.69
N PHE A 178 -12.62 22.48 11.81
CA PHE A 178 -12.71 21.44 12.83
C PHE A 178 -11.72 21.77 13.96
N SER A 179 -12.01 21.36 15.18
CA SER A 179 -11.02 21.27 16.26
C SER A 179 -10.20 19.98 16.14
N PHE A 180 -9.04 19.94 16.80
CA PHE A 180 -8.21 18.73 16.84
C PHE A 180 -8.97 17.54 17.47
N ASP A 181 -9.67 17.77 18.58
CA ASP A 181 -10.41 16.74 19.28
C ASP A 181 -11.60 16.22 18.45
N GLU A 182 -12.29 17.07 17.69
CA GLU A 182 -13.34 16.62 16.76
C GLU A 182 -12.77 15.67 15.69
N ILE A 183 -11.60 15.98 15.12
CA ILE A 183 -10.93 15.11 14.15
C ILE A 183 -10.54 13.77 14.80
N VAL A 184 -9.91 13.81 15.98
CA VAL A 184 -9.48 12.60 16.70
C VAL A 184 -10.67 11.74 17.10
N ASN A 185 -11.75 12.34 17.59
CA ASN A 185 -12.98 11.63 17.96
C ASN A 185 -13.66 11.03 16.73
N ALA A 186 -13.78 11.77 15.63
CA ALA A 186 -14.30 11.24 14.37
C ALA A 186 -13.46 10.05 13.88
N LYS A 187 -12.13 10.14 13.97
CA LYS A 187 -11.21 9.06 13.59
C LYS A 187 -11.39 7.85 14.50
N ASN A 188 -11.47 8.02 15.82
CA ASN A 188 -11.78 6.95 16.75
C ASN A 188 -13.11 6.26 16.42
N SER A 189 -14.19 7.01 16.20
CA SER A 189 -15.49 6.45 15.81
C SER A 189 -15.44 5.70 14.48
N PHE A 190 -14.67 6.19 13.49
CA PHE A 190 -14.47 5.47 12.24
C PHE A 190 -13.70 4.16 12.45
N TYR A 191 -12.56 4.23 13.14
CA TYR A 191 -11.61 3.13 13.30
C TYR A 191 -12.22 1.99 14.14
N SER A 192 -13.04 2.33 15.14
CA SER A 192 -13.74 1.37 15.99
C SER A 192 -14.73 0.47 15.23
N ARG A 193 -15.13 0.82 14.00
CA ARG A 193 -15.96 -0.05 13.14
C ARG A 193 -15.15 -1.10 12.40
N TYR A 194 -13.88 -0.82 12.15
CA TYR A 194 -13.04 -1.54 11.20
C TYR A 194 -11.88 -2.30 11.84
N LEU A 195 -11.51 -1.94 13.06
CA LEU A 195 -10.41 -2.55 13.80
C LEU A 195 -10.91 -3.38 14.97
N PRO A 196 -10.24 -4.50 15.28
CA PRO A 196 -10.48 -5.20 16.53
C PRO A 196 -9.99 -4.36 17.73
N GLN A 197 -10.28 -4.82 18.95
CA GLN A 197 -9.69 -4.24 20.15
C GLN A 197 -8.17 -4.14 20.03
N TYR A 198 -7.59 -3.02 20.46
CA TYR A 198 -6.15 -2.77 20.35
C TYR A 198 -5.32 -3.91 20.93
N ARG A 199 -4.38 -4.41 20.12
CA ARG A 199 -3.32 -5.33 20.54
C ARG A 199 -1.98 -4.82 20.03
N LYS A 200 -0.92 -5.03 20.82
CA LYS A 200 0.44 -4.66 20.44
C LYS A 200 1.11 -5.79 19.65
N ASP A 201 0.42 -6.29 18.62
CA ASP A 201 0.88 -7.37 17.75
C ASP A 201 0.82 -6.97 16.29
N ILE A 202 1.54 -7.72 15.45
CA ILE A 202 1.64 -7.45 14.03
C ILE A 202 0.28 -7.49 13.33
N THR A 203 -0.62 -8.39 13.73
CA THR A 203 -1.95 -8.58 13.14
C THR A 203 -2.84 -7.34 13.32
N PHE A 204 -2.76 -6.66 14.46
CA PHE A 204 -3.44 -5.38 14.67
C PHE A 204 -2.85 -4.29 13.77
N TRP A 205 -1.52 -4.14 13.77
CA TRP A 205 -0.86 -3.07 13.03
C TRP A 205 -1.05 -3.17 11.52
N VAL A 206 -1.02 -4.37 10.93
CA VAL A 206 -1.24 -4.50 9.48
C VAL A 206 -2.68 -4.18 9.06
N GLN A 207 -3.66 -4.46 9.91
CA GLN A 207 -5.06 -4.05 9.68
C GLN A 207 -5.21 -2.52 9.78
N LEU A 208 -4.54 -1.90 10.75
CA LEU A 208 -4.50 -0.44 10.90
C LEU A 208 -3.77 0.23 9.73
N ASN A 209 -2.62 -0.28 9.32
CA ASN A 209 -1.86 0.23 8.17
C ASN A 209 -2.69 0.17 6.88
N ALA A 210 -3.45 -0.91 6.65
CA ALA A 210 -4.36 -1.01 5.52
C ALA A 210 -5.50 0.02 5.60
N LEU A 211 -6.12 0.18 6.77
CA LEU A 211 -7.20 1.15 6.98
C LEU A 211 -6.72 2.60 6.77
N ASP A 212 -5.51 2.91 7.23
CA ASP A 212 -4.82 4.19 6.99
C ASP A 212 -4.59 4.46 5.49
N LEU A 213 -4.50 3.42 4.67
CA LEU A 213 -4.29 3.49 3.21
C LEU A 213 -5.60 3.35 2.42
N TYR A 214 -6.76 3.24 3.08
CA TYR A 214 -8.05 3.24 2.39
C TYR A 214 -8.42 4.66 1.97
N PHE A 215 -8.30 4.98 0.68
CA PHE A 215 -8.53 6.32 0.15
C PHE A 215 -9.85 6.42 -0.60
N ALA A 216 -10.53 7.56 -0.45
CA ALA A 216 -11.78 7.88 -1.13
C ALA A 216 -11.65 9.22 -1.89
N ARG A 217 -12.10 9.25 -3.13
CA ARG A 217 -12.08 10.41 -4.05
C ARG A 217 -13.36 10.43 -4.88
N GLU A 218 -13.58 11.49 -5.63
CA GLU A 218 -14.69 11.57 -6.59
C GLU A 218 -14.66 10.43 -7.62
N SER A 219 -13.47 9.95 -7.99
CA SER A 219 -13.30 8.86 -8.96
C SER A 219 -13.67 7.47 -8.40
N GLY A 220 -13.69 7.30 -7.08
CA GLY A 220 -13.96 6.03 -6.39
C GLY A 220 -13.26 5.92 -5.04
N GLU A 221 -13.29 4.72 -4.46
CA GLU A 221 -12.65 4.44 -3.17
C GLU A 221 -12.01 3.05 -3.15
N GLY A 222 -10.98 2.88 -2.32
CA GLY A 222 -10.27 1.61 -2.19
C GLY A 222 -8.91 1.76 -1.51
N TYR A 223 -8.26 0.63 -1.25
CA TYR A 223 -6.91 0.58 -0.70
C TYR A 223 -5.87 1.10 -1.70
N ALA A 224 -5.09 2.09 -1.31
CA ALA A 224 -3.90 2.51 -2.04
C ALA A 224 -2.71 1.58 -1.73
N ALA A 225 -1.73 1.48 -2.63
CA ALA A 225 -0.55 0.63 -2.43
C ALA A 225 0.27 1.04 -1.21
N GLY A 226 0.78 2.27 -1.17
CA GLY A 226 1.58 2.71 -0.02
C GLY A 226 2.05 4.16 -0.08
N LEU A 227 2.54 4.65 1.06
CA LEU A 227 3.07 6.01 1.19
C LEU A 227 4.58 6.00 1.40
N PRO A 228 5.34 6.94 0.82
CA PRO A 228 4.83 8.06 0.04
C PRO A 228 4.75 7.80 -1.47
N GLU A 229 5.33 6.73 -2.01
CA GLU A 229 5.59 6.60 -3.46
C GLU A 229 4.33 6.29 -4.29
N PHE A 230 3.48 5.38 -3.81
CA PHE A 230 2.35 4.84 -4.56
C PHE A 230 1.01 5.09 -3.85
N PRO A 231 0.58 6.37 -3.69
CA PRO A 231 -0.74 6.70 -3.15
C PRO A 231 -1.85 6.41 -4.19
N TRP A 232 -1.79 5.28 -4.89
CA TRP A 232 -2.66 4.90 -6.01
C TRP A 232 -3.38 3.59 -5.70
N TRP A 233 -4.54 3.38 -6.32
CA TRP A 233 -5.18 2.06 -6.29
C TRP A 233 -4.42 1.14 -7.24
N PHE A 234 -3.86 0.08 -6.67
CA PHE A 234 -2.94 -0.81 -7.37
C PHE A 234 -3.53 -2.22 -7.40
N GLY A 235 -3.51 -2.86 -8.56
CA GLY A 235 -4.22 -4.12 -8.79
C GLY A 235 -3.75 -5.22 -7.84
N ILE A 236 -2.49 -5.60 -7.96
CA ILE A 236 -1.93 -6.69 -7.15
C ILE A 236 -1.88 -6.38 -5.64
N ASP A 237 -1.58 -5.13 -5.24
CA ASP A 237 -1.60 -4.75 -3.82
C ASP A 237 -2.99 -4.91 -3.23
N SER A 238 -4.02 -4.45 -3.94
CA SER A 238 -5.42 -4.58 -3.49
C SER A 238 -5.86 -6.04 -3.38
N VAL A 239 -5.31 -6.95 -4.21
CA VAL A 239 -5.54 -8.39 -4.07
C VAL A 239 -5.01 -8.90 -2.74
N TYR A 240 -3.74 -8.65 -2.42
CA TYR A 240 -3.14 -9.10 -1.17
C TYR A 240 -3.76 -8.44 0.06
N THR A 241 -4.07 -7.14 -0.03
CA THR A 241 -4.79 -6.42 1.01
C THR A 241 -6.16 -7.03 1.24
N GLY A 242 -6.93 -7.25 0.17
CA GLY A 242 -8.26 -7.84 0.22
C GLY A 242 -8.24 -9.22 0.85
N LEU A 243 -7.35 -10.12 0.39
CA LEU A 243 -7.23 -11.48 0.92
C LEU A 243 -6.94 -11.50 2.43
N GLY A 244 -6.09 -10.59 2.91
CA GLY A 244 -5.80 -10.44 4.34
C GLY A 244 -7.00 -9.99 5.18
N LEU A 245 -7.92 -9.24 4.57
CA LEU A 245 -9.01 -8.54 5.27
C LEU A 245 -10.39 -9.20 5.12
N LEU A 246 -10.51 -10.26 4.31
CA LEU A 246 -11.77 -10.98 4.07
C LEU A 246 -12.49 -11.44 5.36
N HIS A 247 -11.73 -11.81 6.40
CA HIS A 247 -12.28 -12.29 7.67
C HIS A 247 -12.21 -11.24 8.79
N THR A 248 -12.21 -9.97 8.41
CA THR A 248 -12.17 -8.82 9.34
C THR A 248 -13.39 -7.92 9.14
N PRO A 249 -13.67 -6.99 10.08
CA PRO A 249 -14.71 -5.99 9.88
C PRO A 249 -14.49 -5.08 8.66
N GLN A 250 -13.32 -5.13 7.99
CA GLN A 250 -13.05 -4.38 6.77
C GLN A 250 -13.57 -5.04 5.48
N ILE A 251 -14.29 -6.18 5.56
CA ILE A 251 -14.79 -6.90 4.38
C ILE A 251 -15.63 -6.02 3.42
N GLU A 252 -16.38 -5.05 3.95
CA GLU A 252 -17.11 -4.06 3.13
C GLU A 252 -16.20 -3.10 2.36
N LEU A 253 -15.04 -2.75 2.91
CA LEU A 253 -14.02 -1.92 2.25
C LEU A 253 -13.26 -2.73 1.18
N VAL A 254 -13.12 -4.05 1.38
CA VAL A 254 -12.62 -4.97 0.36
C VAL A 254 -13.55 -4.99 -0.85
N LYS A 255 -14.87 -5.10 -0.62
CA LYS A 255 -15.89 -5.02 -1.68
C LYS A 255 -15.77 -3.73 -2.48
N ALA A 256 -15.74 -2.59 -1.79
CA ALA A 256 -15.64 -1.29 -2.45
C ALA A 256 -14.35 -1.17 -3.30
N SER A 257 -13.23 -1.74 -2.82
CA SER A 257 -11.98 -1.81 -3.57
C SER A 257 -12.09 -2.69 -4.83
N ILE A 258 -12.76 -3.85 -4.73
CA ILE A 258 -13.06 -4.73 -5.88
C ILE A 258 -13.88 -3.99 -6.94
N GLU A 259 -14.98 -3.36 -6.52
CA GLU A 259 -15.89 -2.63 -7.42
C GLU A 259 -15.19 -1.44 -8.09
N ASN A 260 -14.36 -0.70 -7.33
CA ASN A 260 -13.62 0.43 -7.86
C ASN A 260 -12.59 -0.01 -8.92
N LEU A 261 -11.80 -1.05 -8.66
CA LEU A 261 -10.85 -1.56 -9.64
C LEU A 261 -11.56 -2.11 -10.88
N ALA A 262 -12.63 -2.88 -10.70
CA ALA A 262 -13.44 -3.41 -11.80
C ALA A 262 -14.03 -2.28 -12.66
N LYS A 263 -14.52 -1.20 -12.04
CA LYS A 263 -15.03 -0.01 -12.74
C LYS A 263 -13.97 0.60 -13.66
N HIS A 264 -12.75 0.79 -13.18
CA HIS A 264 -11.67 1.42 -13.97
C HIS A 264 -11.01 0.47 -14.98
N GLY A 265 -10.99 -0.83 -14.70
CA GLY A 265 -10.38 -1.84 -15.58
C GLY A 265 -11.33 -2.62 -16.47
N ASN A 266 -12.59 -2.16 -16.60
CA ASN A 266 -13.61 -2.82 -17.40
C ASN A 266 -13.85 -4.29 -16.97
N GLY A 267 -13.92 -4.52 -15.66
CA GLY A 267 -14.23 -5.81 -15.05
C GLY A 267 -13.04 -6.67 -14.64
N VAL A 268 -11.81 -6.18 -14.84
CA VAL A 268 -10.59 -6.71 -14.22
C VAL A 268 -9.88 -5.60 -13.46
N ALA A 269 -8.95 -5.93 -12.56
CA ALA A 269 -8.14 -4.91 -11.89
C ALA A 269 -7.03 -4.38 -12.82
N PRO A 270 -6.97 -3.06 -13.10
CA PRO A 270 -5.79 -2.45 -13.69
C PRO A 270 -4.58 -2.59 -12.76
N HIS A 271 -3.38 -2.51 -13.34
CA HIS A 271 -2.16 -2.46 -12.56
C HIS A 271 -2.12 -1.20 -11.69
N GLU A 272 -2.42 -0.05 -12.30
CA GLU A 272 -2.30 1.25 -11.62
C GLU A 272 -3.45 2.20 -12.00
N VAL A 273 -4.17 2.66 -10.98
CA VAL A 273 -5.19 3.71 -11.09
C VAL A 273 -4.85 4.85 -10.14
N THR A 274 -4.56 6.01 -10.70
CA THR A 274 -4.34 7.23 -9.92
C THR A 274 -5.62 7.63 -9.16
N LEU A 275 -5.47 8.44 -8.12
CA LEU A 275 -6.59 8.96 -7.32
C LEU A 275 -7.52 9.93 -8.07
N THR A 276 -7.21 10.29 -9.32
CA THR A 276 -8.13 11.01 -10.23
C THR A 276 -8.94 10.07 -11.11
N GLY A 277 -8.74 8.75 -11.00
CA GLY A 277 -9.40 7.73 -11.83
C GLY A 277 -8.70 7.48 -13.17
N HIS A 278 -7.55 8.11 -13.43
CA HIS A 278 -6.78 7.79 -14.63
C HIS A 278 -6.06 6.45 -14.45
N VAL A 279 -6.36 5.50 -15.35
CA VAL A 279 -5.61 4.24 -15.51
C VAL A 279 -4.24 4.57 -16.10
N TYR A 280 -3.21 4.50 -15.26
CA TYR A 280 -1.83 4.76 -15.66
C TYR A 280 -1.22 3.52 -16.33
N ALA A 281 -1.46 2.34 -15.75
CA ALA A 281 -1.06 1.06 -16.31
C ALA A 281 -2.24 0.07 -16.30
N LYS A 282 -2.41 -0.64 -17.43
CA LYS A 282 -3.44 -1.67 -17.59
C LYS A 282 -3.05 -2.93 -16.82
N ALA A 283 -4.03 -3.83 -16.61
CA ALA A 283 -3.81 -5.11 -15.96
C ALA A 283 -2.66 -5.90 -16.60
N ARG A 284 -1.72 -6.38 -15.78
CA ARG A 284 -0.75 -7.41 -16.16
C ARG A 284 -1.42 -8.78 -16.18
N THR A 285 -0.80 -9.77 -16.84
CA THR A 285 -1.41 -11.09 -16.98
C THR A 285 -1.62 -11.78 -15.63
N ASN A 286 -0.69 -11.69 -14.69
CA ASN A 286 -0.81 -12.24 -13.34
C ASN A 286 -1.96 -11.63 -12.51
N GLU A 287 -2.31 -10.36 -12.76
CA GLU A 287 -3.33 -9.65 -11.98
C GLU A 287 -4.75 -10.09 -12.34
N ILE A 288 -4.97 -10.57 -13.56
CA ILE A 288 -6.27 -11.06 -14.02
C ILE A 288 -6.74 -12.27 -13.18
N PRO A 289 -5.97 -13.38 -13.06
CA PRO A 289 -6.37 -14.50 -12.21
C PRO A 289 -6.28 -14.17 -10.72
N ALA A 290 -5.34 -13.33 -10.28
CA ALA A 290 -5.23 -12.92 -8.88
C ALA A 290 -6.46 -12.12 -8.41
N PHE A 291 -6.95 -11.20 -9.24
CA PHE A 291 -8.17 -10.44 -8.97
C PHE A 291 -9.40 -11.33 -8.94
N ALA A 292 -9.55 -12.22 -9.94
CA ALA A 292 -10.63 -13.20 -9.95
C ALA A 292 -10.58 -14.16 -8.74
N TYR A 293 -9.38 -14.49 -8.25
CA TYR A 293 -9.20 -15.27 -7.02
C TYR A 293 -9.77 -14.52 -5.80
N LEU A 294 -9.39 -13.24 -5.61
CA LEU A 294 -9.97 -12.42 -4.54
C LEU A 294 -11.50 -12.33 -4.64
N VAL A 295 -12.04 -12.09 -5.84
CA VAL A 295 -13.50 -12.02 -6.06
C VAL A 295 -14.17 -13.34 -5.70
N THR A 296 -13.62 -14.47 -6.13
CA THR A 296 -14.16 -15.81 -5.82
C THR A 296 -14.20 -16.05 -4.31
N ARG A 297 -13.12 -15.70 -3.60
CA ARG A 297 -13.03 -15.79 -2.13
C ARG A 297 -14.01 -14.86 -1.42
N TYR A 298 -14.23 -13.67 -1.97
CA TYR A 298 -15.21 -12.73 -1.43
C TYR A 298 -16.63 -13.26 -1.60
N VAL A 299 -16.98 -13.73 -2.79
CA VAL A 299 -18.30 -14.28 -3.10
C VAL A 299 -18.59 -15.52 -2.27
N SER A 300 -17.62 -16.42 -2.09
CA SER A 300 -17.81 -17.64 -1.28
C SER A 300 -18.08 -17.36 0.20
N LEU A 301 -17.70 -16.17 0.69
CA LEU A 301 -17.95 -15.74 2.07
C LEU A 301 -19.25 -14.93 2.24
N THR A 302 -19.76 -14.32 1.17
CA THR A 302 -20.82 -13.30 1.24
C THR A 302 -22.07 -13.64 0.44
N ASP A 303 -22.02 -14.67 -0.40
CA ASP A 303 -23.07 -15.07 -1.34
C ASP A 303 -23.51 -13.95 -2.32
N GLU A 304 -22.67 -12.93 -2.52
CA GLU A 304 -22.90 -11.84 -3.48
C GLU A 304 -22.64 -12.28 -4.94
N LEU A 305 -23.41 -13.26 -5.41
CA LEU A 305 -23.20 -13.99 -6.67
C LEU A 305 -23.12 -13.11 -7.92
N TYR A 306 -23.68 -11.89 -7.92
CA TYR A 306 -23.58 -10.99 -9.08
C TYR A 306 -22.11 -10.59 -9.38
N LEU A 307 -21.23 -10.61 -8.38
CA LEU A 307 -19.79 -10.33 -8.58
C LEU A 307 -19.09 -11.44 -9.38
N MET A 308 -19.69 -12.62 -9.56
CA MET A 308 -19.16 -13.65 -10.45
C MET A 308 -19.07 -13.19 -11.91
N GLU A 309 -19.80 -12.14 -12.31
CA GLU A 309 -19.61 -11.51 -13.63
C GLU A 309 -18.16 -11.03 -13.83
N LEU A 310 -17.48 -10.58 -12.77
CA LEU A 310 -16.07 -10.17 -12.85
C LEU A 310 -15.15 -11.37 -13.10
N VAL A 311 -15.47 -12.53 -12.51
CA VAL A 311 -14.75 -13.78 -12.76
C VAL A 311 -14.97 -14.23 -14.20
N ASP A 312 -16.19 -14.17 -14.73
CA ASP A 312 -16.46 -14.46 -16.15
C ASP A 312 -15.62 -13.58 -17.09
N ARG A 313 -15.54 -12.27 -16.81
CA ARG A 313 -14.72 -11.33 -17.61
C ARG A 313 -13.22 -11.63 -17.53
N ALA A 314 -12.74 -12.12 -16.39
CA ALA A 314 -11.37 -12.60 -16.27
C ALA A 314 -11.14 -13.83 -17.16
N PHE A 315 -12.07 -14.80 -17.15
CA PHE A 315 -11.99 -15.99 -18.01
C PHE A 315 -12.06 -15.66 -19.49
N GLU A 316 -12.90 -14.71 -19.91
CA GLU A 316 -12.93 -14.20 -21.28
C GLU A 316 -11.56 -13.72 -21.76
N LYS A 317 -10.76 -13.11 -20.88
CA LYS A 317 -9.39 -12.68 -21.22
C LYS A 317 -8.41 -13.85 -21.17
N LEU A 318 -8.45 -14.63 -20.09
CA LEU A 318 -7.49 -15.71 -19.82
C LEU A 318 -7.53 -16.79 -20.90
N PHE A 319 -8.71 -17.20 -21.35
CA PHE A 319 -8.87 -18.24 -22.37
C PHE A 319 -8.27 -17.86 -23.72
N ASN A 320 -8.19 -16.57 -24.03
CA ASN A 320 -7.60 -16.08 -25.27
C ASN A 320 -6.06 -16.04 -25.25
N ILE A 321 -5.44 -16.30 -24.10
CA ILE A 321 -3.98 -16.21 -23.92
C ILE A 321 -3.37 -17.46 -23.31
N LEU A 322 -4.10 -18.59 -23.27
CA LEU A 322 -3.54 -19.86 -22.79
C LEU A 322 -2.57 -20.45 -23.82
N ASN A 323 -1.45 -20.99 -23.35
CA ASN A 323 -0.59 -21.85 -24.16
C ASN A 323 -1.17 -23.27 -24.27
N ASP A 324 -0.49 -24.13 -25.05
CA ASP A 324 -0.87 -25.53 -25.26
C ASP A 324 -0.89 -26.37 -23.98
N ASP A 325 -0.23 -25.92 -22.90
CA ASP A 325 -0.25 -26.56 -21.59
C ASP A 325 -1.40 -26.08 -20.70
N GLY A 326 -2.13 -25.03 -21.12
CA GLY A 326 -3.26 -24.45 -20.39
C GLY A 326 -2.90 -23.31 -19.44
N TYR A 327 -1.70 -22.73 -19.55
CA TYR A 327 -1.25 -21.62 -18.71
C TYR A 327 -1.35 -20.27 -19.43
N PRO A 328 -1.78 -19.19 -18.75
CA PRO A 328 -1.81 -17.86 -19.34
C PRO A 328 -0.40 -17.37 -19.70
N VAL A 329 -0.25 -16.88 -20.92
CA VAL A 329 0.99 -16.28 -21.45
C VAL A 329 0.99 -14.78 -21.20
N GLY A 330 2.13 -14.25 -20.77
CA GLY A 330 2.37 -12.81 -20.62
C GLY A 330 3.05 -12.46 -19.31
N GLU A 331 2.85 -11.21 -18.88
CA GLU A 331 3.63 -10.58 -17.81
C GLU A 331 3.29 -11.14 -16.42
N GLY A 332 4.34 -11.39 -15.63
CA GLY A 332 4.25 -11.71 -14.20
C GLY A 332 4.42 -10.48 -13.31
N VAL A 333 4.44 -10.72 -11.99
CA VAL A 333 4.81 -9.76 -10.95
C VAL A 333 6.27 -9.31 -11.11
N VAL A 334 7.14 -10.24 -11.49
CA VAL A 334 8.54 -9.94 -11.82
C VAL A 334 8.70 -9.80 -13.34
N GLU A 335 9.46 -8.80 -13.75
CA GLU A 335 9.78 -8.57 -15.16
C GLU A 335 11.01 -9.40 -15.53
N VAL A 336 10.81 -10.39 -16.41
CA VAL A 336 11.91 -11.19 -16.95
C VAL A 336 12.13 -10.79 -18.41
N PRO A 337 13.30 -10.25 -18.78
CA PRO A 337 13.56 -9.84 -20.16
C PRO A 337 13.37 -10.98 -21.16
N GLY A 338 12.62 -10.72 -22.23
CA GLY A 338 12.41 -11.69 -23.32
C GLY A 338 11.34 -12.75 -23.05
N THR A 339 10.56 -12.65 -21.96
CA THR A 339 9.51 -13.63 -21.61
C THR A 339 8.10 -13.23 -22.05
N SER A 340 7.95 -12.25 -22.96
CA SER A 340 6.63 -11.77 -23.40
C SER A 340 5.71 -12.86 -24.00
N ASN A 341 6.29 -13.94 -24.53
CA ASN A 341 5.56 -15.09 -25.08
C ASN A 341 5.61 -16.33 -24.16
N PHE A 342 6.00 -16.18 -22.89
CA PHE A 342 6.08 -17.28 -21.93
C PHE A 342 4.91 -17.21 -20.95
N ALA A 343 4.52 -18.37 -20.42
CA ALA A 343 3.79 -18.43 -19.17
C ALA A 343 4.78 -18.24 -18.01
N MET A 344 4.47 -17.34 -17.10
CA MET A 344 5.26 -17.06 -15.90
C MET A 344 4.76 -17.90 -14.71
N LEU A 345 5.66 -18.36 -13.85
CA LEU A 345 5.34 -19.29 -12.75
C LEU A 345 4.31 -18.72 -11.77
N ASP A 346 4.43 -17.45 -11.39
CA ASP A 346 3.51 -16.76 -10.51
C ASP A 346 2.11 -16.63 -11.12
N THR A 347 2.03 -16.27 -12.41
CA THR A 347 0.78 -16.20 -13.18
C THR A 347 0.09 -17.56 -13.24
N ALA A 348 0.86 -18.60 -13.58
CA ALA A 348 0.37 -19.98 -13.60
C ALA A 348 -0.10 -20.45 -12.23
N SER A 349 0.60 -20.06 -11.17
CA SER A 349 0.24 -20.39 -9.79
C SER A 349 -1.05 -19.70 -9.35
N TRP A 350 -1.21 -18.41 -9.65
CA TRP A 350 -2.47 -17.69 -9.40
C TRP A 350 -3.64 -18.29 -10.15
N PHE A 351 -3.45 -18.60 -11.43
CA PHE A 351 -4.50 -19.19 -12.24
C PHE A 351 -4.89 -20.57 -11.74
N TYR A 352 -3.92 -21.42 -11.40
CA TYR A 352 -4.23 -22.74 -10.84
C TYR A 352 -4.92 -22.65 -9.48
N ALA A 353 -4.47 -21.73 -8.60
CA ALA A 353 -5.13 -21.47 -7.32
C ALA A 353 -6.59 -21.00 -7.50
N LEU A 354 -6.87 -20.12 -8.48
CA LEU A 354 -8.23 -19.73 -8.86
C LEU A 354 -9.08 -20.92 -9.29
N MET A 355 -8.55 -21.79 -10.15
CA MET A 355 -9.30 -22.96 -10.63
C MET A 355 -9.64 -23.92 -9.49
N LEU A 356 -8.72 -24.14 -8.55
CA LEU A 356 -8.95 -24.95 -7.35
C LEU A 356 -10.01 -24.29 -6.45
N GLU A 357 -9.88 -23.00 -6.15
CA GLU A 357 -10.83 -22.28 -5.29
C GLU A 357 -12.26 -22.29 -5.86
N LEU A 358 -12.40 -22.05 -7.16
CA LEU A 358 -13.70 -22.13 -7.84
C LEU A 358 -14.32 -23.53 -7.74
N ASN A 359 -13.50 -24.57 -7.87
CA ASN A 359 -13.96 -25.94 -7.75
C ASN A 359 -14.38 -26.27 -6.30
N ASP A 360 -13.53 -25.94 -5.34
CA ASP A 360 -13.72 -26.27 -3.92
C ASP A 360 -14.91 -25.54 -3.31
N THR A 361 -15.16 -24.29 -3.73
CA THR A 361 -16.34 -23.50 -3.34
C THR A 361 -17.60 -23.84 -4.13
N GLY A 362 -17.49 -24.62 -5.20
CA GLY A 362 -18.59 -24.90 -6.13
C GLY A 362 -18.95 -23.74 -7.08
N LEU A 363 -18.31 -22.58 -6.94
CA LEU A 363 -18.52 -21.39 -7.78
C LEU A 363 -18.13 -21.61 -9.24
N ILE A 364 -17.34 -22.64 -9.55
CA ILE A 364 -17.05 -23.07 -10.92
C ILE A 364 -18.33 -23.36 -11.73
N ASN A 365 -19.43 -23.74 -11.07
CA ASN A 365 -20.72 -24.01 -11.70
C ASN A 365 -21.48 -22.73 -12.10
N HIS A 366 -21.10 -21.58 -11.54
CA HIS A 366 -21.70 -20.29 -11.86
C HIS A 366 -21.05 -19.60 -13.07
N LEU A 367 -19.91 -20.10 -13.53
CA LEU A 367 -19.20 -19.52 -14.67
C LEU A 367 -19.95 -19.81 -15.98
N ARG A 368 -20.01 -18.82 -16.87
CA ARG A 368 -20.45 -18.99 -18.27
C ARG A 368 -19.67 -20.10 -18.98
N TYR A 369 -18.40 -20.25 -18.61
CA TYR A 369 -17.49 -21.23 -19.20
C TYR A 369 -17.25 -22.46 -18.32
N SER A 370 -18.19 -22.83 -17.45
CA SER A 370 -18.02 -23.91 -16.44
C SER A 370 -17.47 -25.21 -17.01
N ALA A 371 -18.00 -25.70 -18.14
CA ALA A 371 -17.57 -26.97 -18.74
C ALA A 371 -16.10 -26.91 -19.21
N GLN A 372 -15.70 -25.81 -19.85
CA GLN A 372 -14.32 -25.61 -20.31
C GLN A 372 -13.37 -25.46 -19.12
N ALA A 373 -13.80 -24.73 -18.08
CA ALA A 373 -13.02 -24.55 -16.86
C ALA A 373 -12.75 -25.90 -16.16
N LYS A 374 -13.75 -26.79 -16.05
CA LYS A 374 -13.56 -28.12 -15.44
C LYS A 374 -12.54 -28.98 -16.19
N VAL A 375 -12.63 -29.02 -17.52
CA VAL A 375 -11.64 -29.75 -18.35
C VAL A 375 -10.24 -29.16 -18.19
N LEU A 376 -10.13 -27.83 -18.14
CA LEU A 376 -8.86 -27.17 -17.92
C LEU A 376 -8.28 -27.46 -16.54
N LEU A 377 -9.11 -27.49 -15.48
CA LEU A 377 -8.67 -27.84 -14.14
C LEU A 377 -8.06 -29.25 -14.08
N GLU A 378 -8.72 -30.25 -14.67
CA GLU A 378 -8.20 -31.63 -14.73
C GLU A 378 -6.80 -31.66 -15.40
N LYS A 379 -6.62 -30.90 -16.48
CA LYS A 379 -5.34 -30.76 -17.17
C LYS A 379 -4.27 -30.12 -16.29
N LEU A 380 -4.60 -29.03 -15.60
CA LEU A 380 -3.67 -28.34 -14.69
C LEU A 380 -3.24 -29.27 -13.54
N GLN A 381 -4.19 -29.99 -12.93
CA GLN A 381 -3.93 -30.94 -11.85
C GLN A 381 -2.99 -32.08 -12.28
N GLY A 382 -3.17 -32.61 -13.49
CA GLY A 382 -2.34 -33.69 -14.01
C GLY A 382 -0.90 -33.28 -14.34
N ASN A 383 -0.67 -32.01 -14.69
CA ASN A 383 0.58 -31.59 -15.34
C ASN A 383 1.40 -30.55 -14.58
N PHE A 384 0.85 -29.85 -13.58
CA PHE A 384 1.55 -28.71 -12.95
C PHE A 384 2.94 -29.06 -12.41
N PRO A 385 3.14 -30.09 -11.55
CA PRO A 385 4.48 -30.42 -11.08
C PRO A 385 5.40 -30.90 -12.22
N ASN A 386 4.87 -31.57 -13.24
CA ASN A 386 5.67 -32.13 -14.33
C ASN A 386 6.22 -31.05 -15.26
N ILE A 387 5.46 -29.97 -15.49
CA ILE A 387 5.86 -28.88 -16.39
C ILE A 387 6.82 -27.92 -15.70
N TRP A 388 6.56 -27.61 -14.43
CA TRP A 388 7.22 -26.52 -13.72
C TRP A 388 8.44 -26.97 -12.90
N ASN A 389 8.53 -28.23 -12.47
CA ASN A 389 9.66 -28.71 -11.68
C ASN A 389 10.92 -28.88 -12.54
N ASN A 390 12.04 -28.25 -12.14
CA ASN A 390 13.33 -28.38 -12.82
C ASN A 390 14.25 -29.48 -12.23
N GLY A 391 13.73 -30.25 -11.27
CA GLY A 391 14.42 -31.31 -10.53
C GLY A 391 14.78 -30.90 -9.09
N GLU A 392 15.04 -29.62 -8.85
CA GLU A 392 15.43 -29.07 -7.54
C GLU A 392 14.57 -27.89 -7.07
N LEU A 393 14.14 -27.04 -8.00
CA LEU A 393 13.32 -25.84 -7.86
C LEU A 393 12.25 -25.85 -8.99
N PHE A 394 11.68 -24.68 -9.30
CA PHE A 394 10.77 -24.50 -10.43
C PHE A 394 11.41 -23.68 -11.55
N TYR A 395 10.93 -23.85 -12.78
CA TYR A 395 11.20 -22.89 -13.84
C TYR A 395 10.44 -21.58 -13.57
N ASP A 396 11.09 -20.44 -13.79
CA ASP A 396 10.47 -19.11 -13.67
C ASP A 396 9.50 -18.85 -14.84
N ALA A 397 9.81 -19.39 -16.02
CA ALA A 397 9.00 -19.22 -17.22
C ALA A 397 9.05 -20.44 -18.17
N VAL A 398 7.94 -20.73 -18.84
CA VAL A 398 7.81 -21.85 -19.81
C VAL A 398 7.14 -21.43 -21.12
N SER A 399 7.64 -21.94 -22.25
CA SER A 399 7.05 -21.73 -23.58
C SER A 399 7.39 -22.89 -24.52
N GLY A 400 6.43 -23.77 -24.82
CA GLY A 400 6.66 -24.95 -25.64
C GLY A 400 7.66 -25.89 -24.96
N GLU A 401 8.82 -26.15 -25.58
CA GLU A 401 9.92 -26.89 -24.96
C GLU A 401 10.90 -26.00 -24.19
N LYS A 402 10.82 -24.66 -24.33
CA LYS A 402 11.72 -23.73 -23.66
C LYS A 402 11.37 -23.62 -22.18
N ARG A 403 12.39 -23.66 -21.33
CA ARG A 403 12.30 -23.57 -19.88
C ARG A 403 13.37 -22.61 -19.37
N LEU A 404 12.98 -21.61 -18.59
CA LEU A 404 13.89 -20.60 -18.04
C LEU A 404 13.92 -20.65 -16.53
N PHE A 405 15.11 -20.48 -15.96
CA PHE A 405 15.31 -20.27 -14.54
C PHE A 405 16.22 -19.07 -14.35
N GLU A 406 15.71 -18.06 -13.66
CA GLU A 406 16.37 -16.77 -13.41
C GLU A 406 16.52 -16.51 -11.90
N GLY A 407 15.94 -17.37 -11.05
CA GLY A 407 16.12 -17.32 -9.60
C GLY A 407 15.36 -16.18 -8.92
N HIS A 408 14.21 -15.78 -9.46
CA HIS A 408 13.35 -14.77 -8.83
C HIS A 408 12.61 -15.35 -7.62
N PHE A 409 12.09 -14.48 -6.74
CA PHE A 409 11.33 -14.94 -5.58
C PHE A 409 10.05 -15.71 -5.96
N ILE A 410 9.61 -15.65 -7.22
CA ILE A 410 8.37 -16.30 -7.68
C ILE A 410 8.36 -17.82 -7.49
N GLN A 411 9.53 -18.42 -7.26
CA GLN A 411 9.69 -19.80 -6.79
C GLN A 411 8.82 -20.15 -5.57
N ILE A 412 8.45 -19.15 -4.75
CA ILE A 412 7.63 -19.35 -3.56
C ILE A 412 6.13 -19.55 -3.87
N TYR A 413 5.62 -19.08 -5.01
CA TYR A 413 4.18 -19.05 -5.29
C TYR A 413 3.50 -20.43 -5.29
N PRO A 414 4.06 -21.48 -5.94
CA PRO A 414 3.49 -22.82 -5.84
C PRO A 414 3.35 -23.30 -4.40
N LEU A 415 4.29 -22.90 -3.54
CA LEU A 415 4.32 -23.30 -2.14
C LEU A 415 3.35 -22.46 -1.29
N THR A 416 3.26 -21.16 -1.52
CA THR A 416 2.31 -20.26 -0.85
C THR A 416 0.86 -20.71 -1.07
N PHE A 417 0.52 -21.20 -2.26
CA PHE A 417 -0.81 -21.70 -2.57
C PHE A 417 -0.99 -23.21 -2.34
N GLY A 418 0.06 -23.93 -1.95
CA GLY A 418 -0.02 -25.37 -1.69
C GLY A 418 -0.28 -26.22 -2.94
N LEU A 419 0.21 -25.79 -4.11
CA LEU A 419 -0.09 -26.38 -5.42
C LEU A 419 0.70 -27.65 -5.73
N VAL A 420 1.65 -28.02 -4.86
CA VAL A 420 2.51 -29.20 -5.05
C VAL A 420 2.45 -30.14 -3.84
N PRO A 421 2.67 -31.46 -4.03
CA PRO A 421 2.69 -32.42 -2.94
C PRO A 421 3.63 -32.04 -1.80
N LYS A 422 3.27 -32.39 -0.55
CA LYS A 422 4.04 -32.03 0.66
C LYS A 422 5.54 -32.37 0.57
N GLU A 423 5.88 -33.55 0.07
CA GLU A 423 7.27 -33.99 -0.05
C GLU A 423 8.08 -33.13 -1.05
N LEU A 424 7.47 -32.76 -2.17
CA LEU A 424 8.12 -31.88 -3.15
C LEU A 424 8.32 -30.48 -2.57
N GLY A 425 7.30 -29.90 -1.92
CA GLY A 425 7.43 -28.56 -1.35
C GLY A 425 8.47 -28.48 -0.22
N LYS A 426 8.54 -29.49 0.65
CA LYS A 426 9.61 -29.57 1.67
C LYS A 426 11.01 -29.64 1.02
N LYS A 427 11.16 -30.41 -0.07
CA LYS A 427 12.42 -30.48 -0.83
C LYS A 427 12.78 -29.11 -1.43
N VAL A 428 11.81 -28.41 -2.04
CA VAL A 428 12.03 -27.09 -2.64
C VAL A 428 12.40 -26.05 -1.59
N ILE A 429 11.70 -25.97 -0.45
CA ILE A 429 12.06 -25.03 0.64
C ILE A 429 13.49 -25.28 1.12
N LYS A 430 13.86 -26.54 1.33
CA LYS A 430 15.23 -26.90 1.72
C LYS A 430 16.26 -26.45 0.67
N ARG A 431 15.93 -26.58 -0.63
CA ARG A 431 16.81 -26.10 -1.69
C ARG A 431 16.87 -24.58 -1.71
N MET A 432 15.76 -23.87 -1.59
CA MET A 432 15.72 -22.40 -1.54
C MET A 432 16.54 -21.84 -0.37
N LYS A 433 16.49 -22.49 0.81
CA LYS A 433 17.37 -22.17 1.95
C LYS A 433 18.84 -22.28 1.58
N LYS A 434 19.24 -23.36 0.91
CA LYS A 434 20.62 -23.61 0.48
C LYS A 434 21.11 -22.59 -0.56
N GLU A 435 20.25 -22.18 -1.49
CA GLU A 435 20.58 -21.20 -2.53
C GLU A 435 20.63 -19.75 -2.03
N GLY A 436 20.12 -19.49 -0.82
CA GLY A 436 20.22 -18.16 -0.21
C GLY A 436 19.04 -17.24 -0.48
N PHE A 437 17.85 -17.77 -0.81
CA PHE A 437 16.64 -16.95 -0.96
C PHE A 437 16.22 -16.24 0.35
N PHE A 438 16.61 -16.78 1.51
CA PHE A 438 16.17 -16.31 2.82
C PHE A 438 17.32 -15.74 3.64
N THR A 439 17.17 -14.48 4.08
CA THR A 439 18.12 -13.76 4.93
C THR A 439 17.49 -13.44 6.29
N GLU A 440 18.28 -12.93 7.24
CA GLU A 440 17.77 -12.42 8.53
C GLU A 440 16.77 -11.27 8.37
N LYS A 441 16.77 -10.58 7.23
CA LYS A 441 15.87 -9.47 6.94
C LYS A 441 14.55 -9.92 6.30
N GLY A 442 14.48 -11.16 5.80
CA GLY A 442 13.36 -11.68 5.02
C GLY A 442 13.81 -12.35 3.71
N MET A 443 12.90 -12.50 2.76
CA MET A 443 13.15 -13.12 1.46
C MET A 443 13.63 -12.09 0.42
N ILE A 444 14.73 -12.38 -0.27
CA ILE A 444 15.27 -11.50 -1.31
C ILE A 444 14.42 -11.53 -2.59
N HIS A 445 14.52 -10.48 -3.39
CA HIS A 445 13.84 -10.38 -4.68
C HIS A 445 14.34 -11.41 -5.68
N SER A 446 15.65 -11.59 -5.82
CA SER A 446 16.24 -12.55 -6.76
C SER A 446 17.60 -13.04 -6.31
N LEU A 447 17.99 -14.23 -6.74
CA LEU A 447 19.37 -14.70 -6.63
C LEU A 447 20.30 -13.84 -7.49
N PRO A 448 21.57 -13.65 -7.09
CA PRO A 448 22.56 -12.88 -7.86
C PRO A 448 23.11 -13.68 -9.05
N LEU A 449 22.23 -14.24 -9.89
CA LEU A 449 22.60 -14.98 -11.10
C LEU A 449 22.82 -14.03 -12.28
N ASN A 450 21.97 -13.00 -12.37
CA ASN A 450 22.01 -11.91 -13.34
C ASN A 450 21.66 -10.60 -12.60
N ILE A 451 21.96 -9.43 -13.18
CA ILE A 451 21.55 -8.14 -12.59
C ILE A 451 20.13 -7.82 -13.10
N PHE A 452 19.16 -7.78 -12.18
CA PHE A 452 17.77 -7.42 -12.50
C PHE A 452 17.40 -6.03 -11.99
N GLU A 453 16.46 -5.39 -12.67
CA GLU A 453 15.78 -4.22 -12.14
C GLU A 453 14.68 -4.64 -11.15
N ALA A 454 14.54 -3.93 -10.04
CA ALA A 454 13.48 -4.12 -9.06
C ALA A 454 12.93 -2.76 -8.59
N GLY A 455 12.58 -1.87 -9.52
CA GLY A 455 12.13 -0.49 -9.23
C GLY A 455 13.27 0.51 -8.96
N GLU A 456 12.97 1.80 -8.82
CA GLU A 456 13.96 2.89 -8.62
C GLU A 456 14.48 3.01 -7.16
N TYR A 457 15.05 1.93 -6.60
CA TYR A 457 15.59 1.93 -5.22
C TYR A 457 17.08 2.26 -5.09
N GLY A 458 17.61 3.07 -6.00
CA GLY A 458 19.02 3.51 -6.00
C GLY A 458 19.95 2.70 -6.94
N PRO A 459 21.25 2.99 -6.92
CA PRO A 459 22.20 2.59 -7.97
C PRO A 459 22.84 1.19 -7.79
N THR A 460 22.45 0.40 -6.80
CA THR A 460 23.10 -0.89 -6.47
C THR A 460 22.37 -2.10 -7.05
N ASP A 461 23.03 -3.27 -7.02
CA ASP A 461 22.42 -4.57 -7.31
C ASP A 461 21.12 -4.77 -6.50
N LYS A 462 20.00 -4.90 -7.22
CA LYS A 462 18.65 -4.95 -6.65
C LYS A 462 18.21 -6.37 -6.29
N ASN A 463 18.99 -7.38 -6.65
CA ASN A 463 18.70 -8.79 -6.35
C ASN A 463 18.52 -9.04 -4.85
N SER A 464 19.38 -8.42 -4.03
CA SER A 464 19.41 -8.59 -2.58
C SER A 464 18.38 -7.75 -1.82
N ILE A 465 17.56 -6.95 -2.51
CA ILE A 465 16.49 -6.19 -1.88
C ILE A 465 15.49 -7.19 -1.30
N VAL A 466 15.06 -6.94 -0.06
CA VAL A 466 14.06 -7.76 0.63
C VAL A 466 12.74 -7.02 0.61
N TRP A 467 11.76 -7.54 -0.11
CA TRP A 467 10.39 -7.02 -0.08
C TRP A 467 9.58 -7.68 1.03
N SER A 468 8.66 -6.93 1.63
CA SER A 468 7.79 -7.47 2.66
C SER A 468 6.83 -8.53 2.08
N LEU A 469 6.33 -8.34 0.86
CA LEU A 469 5.41 -9.30 0.23
C LEU A 469 6.02 -10.71 0.04
N PRO A 470 7.17 -10.90 -0.65
CA PRO A 470 7.84 -12.21 -0.73
C PRO A 470 8.12 -12.84 0.64
N THR A 471 8.45 -12.02 1.64
CA THR A 471 8.65 -12.48 3.02
C THR A 471 7.36 -13.05 3.62
N ILE A 472 6.20 -12.41 3.36
CA ILE A 472 4.88 -12.90 3.79
C ILE A 472 4.48 -14.17 3.02
N LEU A 473 4.75 -14.23 1.71
CA LEU A 473 4.52 -15.42 0.88
C LEU A 473 5.34 -16.61 1.38
N ALA A 474 6.60 -16.37 1.76
CA ALA A 474 7.48 -17.37 2.36
C ALA A 474 6.99 -17.85 3.72
N LEU A 475 6.46 -16.96 4.55
CA LEU A 475 5.81 -17.34 5.81
C LEU A 475 4.61 -18.26 5.57
N LYS A 476 3.74 -17.93 4.62
CA LYS A 476 2.59 -18.79 4.28
C LYS A 476 3.04 -20.15 3.73
N ALA A 477 4.06 -20.17 2.87
CA ALA A 477 4.66 -21.40 2.37
C ALA A 477 5.24 -22.25 3.52
N ALA A 478 5.94 -21.63 4.47
CA ALA A 478 6.48 -22.32 5.64
C ALA A 478 5.37 -23.01 6.45
N LYS A 479 4.25 -22.32 6.69
CA LYS A 479 3.06 -22.90 7.36
C LYS A 479 2.46 -24.06 6.56
N ASN A 480 2.27 -23.89 5.25
CA ASN A 480 1.68 -24.93 4.39
C ASN A 480 2.50 -26.24 4.35
N TYR A 481 3.83 -26.13 4.47
CA TYR A 481 4.76 -27.26 4.39
C TYR A 481 5.41 -27.62 5.73
N GLU A 482 4.91 -27.05 6.83
CA GLU A 482 5.34 -27.36 8.21
C GLU A 482 6.84 -27.11 8.46
N ASP A 483 7.41 -26.07 7.84
CA ASP A 483 8.80 -25.64 8.06
C ASP A 483 8.89 -24.59 9.19
N VAL A 484 8.97 -25.09 10.43
CA VAL A 484 8.98 -24.26 11.65
C VAL A 484 10.16 -23.28 11.69
N GLU A 485 11.32 -23.67 11.18
CA GLU A 485 12.52 -22.82 11.16
C GLU A 485 12.30 -21.59 10.26
N LEU A 486 11.76 -21.79 9.06
CA LEU A 486 11.46 -20.70 8.14
C LEU A 486 10.32 -19.82 8.68
N GLU A 487 9.30 -20.42 9.29
CA GLU A 487 8.19 -19.69 9.92
C GLU A 487 8.71 -18.71 10.98
N ILE A 488 9.50 -19.18 11.95
CA ILE A 488 10.10 -18.33 13.00
C ILE A 488 10.90 -17.20 12.38
N LYS A 489 11.77 -17.52 11.40
CA LYS A 489 12.65 -16.56 10.76
C LYS A 489 11.89 -15.43 10.05
N MET A 490 10.82 -15.77 9.30
CA MET A 490 10.03 -14.76 8.60
C MET A 490 9.19 -13.90 9.56
N VAL A 491 8.66 -14.49 10.64
CA VAL A 491 7.95 -13.74 11.70
C VAL A 491 8.89 -12.78 12.42
N GLU A 492 10.13 -13.18 12.71
CA GLU A 492 11.14 -12.32 13.33
C GLU A 492 11.54 -11.15 12.43
N ALA A 493 11.76 -11.41 11.13
CA ALA A 493 12.05 -10.38 10.14
C ALA A 493 10.96 -9.30 10.09
N LEU A 494 9.69 -9.71 10.01
CA LEU A 494 8.55 -8.81 9.96
C LEU A 494 8.34 -8.03 11.28
N ASN A 495 8.52 -8.69 12.44
CA ASN A 495 8.48 -8.04 13.74
C ASN A 495 9.63 -7.03 13.96
N SER A 496 10.79 -7.30 13.39
CA SER A 496 11.94 -6.38 13.38
C SER A 496 11.63 -5.14 12.56
N ALA A 497 11.03 -5.32 11.37
CA ALA A 497 10.62 -4.21 10.50
C ALA A 497 9.55 -3.32 11.14
N LEU A 498 8.55 -3.91 11.81
CA LEU A 498 7.49 -3.17 12.53
C LEU A 498 8.03 -2.20 13.60
N LYS A 499 9.27 -2.41 14.08
CA LYS A 499 9.94 -1.60 15.11
C LYS A 499 10.95 -0.60 14.53
N ARG A 500 11.26 -0.66 13.23
CA ARG A 500 12.23 0.19 12.52
C ARG A 500 11.49 1.22 11.67
N GLY A 501 12.16 2.31 11.31
CA GLY A 501 11.48 3.46 10.68
C GLY A 501 10.38 4.03 11.58
N MET A 502 9.13 4.04 11.09
CA MET A 502 7.94 4.42 11.85
C MET A 502 7.40 3.22 12.65
N PRO A 503 7.49 3.22 14.00
CA PRO A 503 7.02 2.09 14.81
C PRO A 503 5.54 1.82 14.59
N GLY A 504 5.15 0.56 14.39
CA GLY A 504 3.76 0.19 14.07
C GLY A 504 3.42 0.31 12.58
N SER A 505 4.42 0.50 11.72
CA SER A 505 4.26 0.48 10.27
C SER A 505 5.22 -0.54 9.65
N ILE A 506 4.71 -1.40 8.76
CA ILE A 506 5.57 -2.30 7.97
C ILE A 506 5.85 -1.64 6.61
N PRO A 507 7.12 -1.41 6.25
CA PRO A 507 7.48 -0.83 4.97
C PRO A 507 7.36 -1.84 3.83
N GLU A 508 7.46 -1.34 2.60
CA GLU A 508 7.56 -2.15 1.38
C GLU A 508 8.87 -2.94 1.32
N ILE A 509 9.99 -2.28 1.61
CA ILE A 509 11.33 -2.89 1.64
C ILE A 509 11.77 -3.08 3.08
N LEU A 510 12.11 -4.32 3.44
CA LEU A 510 12.55 -4.67 4.78
C LEU A 510 14.06 -4.42 4.98
N PRO A 511 14.47 -3.99 6.18
CA PRO A 511 13.62 -3.67 7.32
C PRO A 511 13.13 -2.20 7.33
N GLU A 512 13.65 -1.35 6.45
CA GLU A 512 13.31 0.07 6.34
C GLU A 512 13.71 0.59 4.94
N GLY A 513 12.72 0.80 4.06
CA GLY A 513 12.93 1.32 2.70
C GLY A 513 11.64 1.29 1.86
N GLY A 514 11.68 1.92 0.68
CA GLY A 514 10.51 2.06 -0.18
C GLY A 514 9.39 2.87 0.47
N CYS A 515 8.13 2.50 0.22
CA CYS A 515 7.02 3.02 1.00
C CYS A 515 7.19 2.66 2.50
N ILE A 516 7.03 3.64 3.39
CA ILE A 516 7.11 3.43 4.85
C ILE A 516 5.93 2.64 5.41
N VAL A 517 4.85 2.56 4.64
CA VAL A 517 3.66 1.75 4.91
C VAL A 517 3.18 1.19 3.59
N GLN A 518 2.89 -0.11 3.54
CA GLN A 518 2.45 -0.81 2.34
C GLN A 518 1.22 -1.68 2.63
N ALA A 519 0.16 -1.53 1.84
CA ALA A 519 -1.15 -2.12 2.08
C ALA A 519 -1.16 -3.64 1.88
N TRP A 520 -0.33 -4.19 0.98
CA TRP A 520 -0.25 -5.65 0.80
C TRP A 520 0.15 -6.38 2.09
N ASN A 521 0.71 -5.66 3.08
CA ASN A 521 1.13 -6.25 4.36
C ASN A 521 -0.09 -6.73 5.17
N ALA A 522 -1.29 -6.26 4.84
CA ALA A 522 -2.54 -6.78 5.42
C ALA A 522 -2.71 -8.29 5.18
N PHE A 523 -2.08 -8.86 4.14
CA PHE A 523 -2.10 -10.30 3.90
C PHE A 523 -1.62 -11.11 5.12
N LEU A 524 -0.76 -10.54 5.97
CA LEU A 524 -0.36 -11.16 7.24
C LEU A 524 -1.52 -11.48 8.18
N ALA A 525 -2.62 -10.72 8.12
CA ALA A 525 -3.79 -11.00 8.94
C ALA A 525 -4.44 -12.35 8.58
N ASP A 526 -4.41 -12.77 7.30
CA ASP A 526 -4.81 -14.12 6.90
C ASP A 526 -3.72 -15.16 7.22
N VAL A 527 -2.46 -14.84 6.92
CA VAL A 527 -1.36 -15.78 7.10
C VAL A 527 -1.15 -16.17 8.57
N LEU A 528 -1.37 -15.25 9.51
CA LEU A 528 -1.20 -15.46 10.95
C LEU A 528 -2.47 -15.87 11.70
N ARG A 529 -3.61 -15.94 11.00
CA ARG A 529 -4.79 -16.62 11.52
C ARG A 529 -4.50 -18.12 11.64
#